data_AF-A0A1H2RG08-F1
#
_entry.id   AF-A0A1H2RG08-F1
#
_cell.length_a   1.000
_cell.length_b   1.000
_cell.length_c   1.000
_cell.angle_alpha   90.00
_cell.angle_beta   90.00
_cell.angle_gamma   90.00
#
_symmetry.space_group_name_H-M   'P 1'
#
loop_
_entity.id
_entity.type
_entity.pdbx_description
1 polymer ?
#
loop_
_entity_poly.entity_id
_entity_poly.type
_entity_poly.pdbx_seq_one_letter_code
_entity_poly.pdbx_strand_id
1 'polypeptide(L)'
;MARLKFTRIYDSGQEQCDVVECNHYNICRFAGGAVEVTTFPGYTDEGGVSRFVSSERDDGYPVCFVESDSTGKTVDVIRAGDQLAPE
;
A
#
# COMPACT_ATOMS: atom_id res chain seq x y z
N MET A 1 -13.94 5.20 6.61
CA MET A 1 -13.29 4.73 5.39
C MET A 1 -11.82 5.12 5.44
N ALA A 2 -10.93 4.27 4.95
CA ALA A 2 -9.51 4.50 4.78
C ALA A 2 -9.19 4.50 3.29
N ARG A 3 -8.20 5.28 2.88
CA ARG A 3 -7.73 5.35 1.50
C ARG A 3 -6.32 4.81 1.43
N LEU A 4 -6.12 3.71 0.74
CA LEU A 4 -4.81 3.10 0.52
C LEU A 4 -4.21 3.69 -0.74
N LYS A 5 -3.17 4.50 -0.59
CA LYS A 5 -2.46 5.13 -1.70
C LYS A 5 -1.13 4.43 -1.92
N PHE A 6 -1.08 3.58 -2.93
CA PHE A 6 0.10 2.87 -3.37
C PHE A 6 0.88 3.75 -4.34
N THR A 7 2.14 4.07 -4.01
CA THR A 7 2.95 5.01 -4.78
C THR A 7 4.21 4.34 -5.29
N ARG A 8 4.51 4.54 -6.57
CA ARG A 8 5.75 4.11 -7.24
C ARG A 8 6.33 5.28 -8.04
N ILE A 9 7.63 5.48 -7.92
CA ILE A 9 8.38 6.48 -8.71
C ILE A 9 9.28 5.71 -9.66
N TYR A 10 9.16 5.99 -10.95
CA TYR A 10 10.00 5.41 -12.01
C TYR A 10 11.27 6.23 -12.20
N ASP A 11 12.33 5.62 -12.76
CA ASP A 11 13.60 6.30 -13.05
C ASP A 11 13.44 7.50 -14.00
N SER A 12 12.37 7.53 -14.79
CA SER A 12 11.97 8.67 -15.62
C SER A 12 11.48 9.89 -14.82
N GLY A 13 11.36 9.76 -13.49
CA GLY A 13 10.73 10.74 -12.61
C GLY A 13 9.20 10.69 -12.64
N GLN A 14 8.60 9.77 -13.39
CA GLN A 14 7.16 9.60 -13.42
C GLN A 14 6.67 8.94 -12.13
N GLU A 15 5.67 9.54 -11.49
CA GLU A 15 4.99 8.94 -10.35
C GLU A 15 3.72 8.23 -10.82
N GLN A 16 3.54 6.99 -10.37
CA GLN A 16 2.27 6.27 -10.45
C GLN A 16 1.69 6.14 -9.04
N CYS A 17 0.44 6.59 -8.91
CA CYS A 17 -0.37 6.39 -7.73
C CYS A 17 -1.56 5.51 -8.09
N ASP A 18 -1.73 4.42 -7.33
CA ASP A 18 -2.94 3.60 -7.34
C ASP A 18 -3.65 3.78 -5.99
N VAL A 19 -4.95 4.04 -6.03
CA VAL A 19 -5.72 4.47 -4.87
C VAL A 19 -6.90 3.55 -4.69
N VAL A 20 -6.95 2.88 -3.56
CA VAL A 20 -8.03 1.96 -3.21
C VAL A 20 -8.76 2.52 -1.99
N GLU A 21 -10.04 2.81 -2.14
CA GLU A 21 -10.88 3.19 -1.01
C GLU A 21 -11.42 1.94 -0.32
N CYS A 22 -11.24 1.84 0.99
CA CYS A 22 -11.64 0.66 1.73
C CYS A 22 -12.05 0.96 3.17
N ASN A 23 -12.96 0.17 3.72
CA ASN A 23 -13.32 0.22 5.15
C ASN A 23 -12.54 -0.79 5.98
N HIS A 24 -11.93 -1.78 5.33
CA HIS A 24 -11.14 -2.81 5.98
C HIS A 24 -10.11 -3.38 5.00
N TYR A 25 -8.90 -3.61 5.51
CA TYR A 25 -7.81 -4.25 4.78
C TYR A 25 -7.00 -5.14 5.73
N ASN A 26 -6.31 -6.12 5.17
CA ASN A 26 -5.40 -7.00 5.89
C ASN A 26 -3.96 -6.78 5.42
N ILE A 27 -3.00 -6.89 6.33
CA ILE A 27 -1.57 -6.80 6.03
C ILE A 27 -0.92 -8.15 6.34
N CYS A 28 -0.30 -8.76 5.34
CA CYS A 28 0.53 -9.95 5.48
C CYS A 28 2.00 -9.59 5.22
N ARG A 29 2.90 -9.84 6.18
CA ARG A 29 4.35 -9.57 6.03
C ARG A 29 5.08 -10.89 5.75
N PHE A 30 5.90 -10.90 4.70
CA PHE A 30 6.69 -12.08 4.31
C PHE A 30 8.14 -11.96 4.80
N ALA A 31 8.80 -13.11 5.00
CA ALA A 31 10.18 -13.17 5.50
C ALA A 31 11.21 -12.47 4.59
N GLY A 32 10.88 -12.27 3.31
CA GLY A 32 11.71 -11.52 2.34
C GLY A 32 11.40 -10.02 2.27
N GLY A 33 10.79 -9.43 3.30
CA GLY A 33 10.52 -7.99 3.37
C GLY A 33 9.29 -7.53 2.57
N ALA A 34 8.82 -8.28 1.59
CA ALA A 34 7.56 -7.95 0.91
C ALA A 34 6.37 -7.93 1.89
N VAL A 35 5.42 -7.03 1.65
CA VAL A 35 4.18 -6.91 2.41
C VAL A 35 2.99 -6.98 1.46
N GLU A 36 2.05 -7.88 1.66
CA GLU A 36 0.79 -7.89 0.90
C GLU A 36 -0.28 -7.12 1.66
N VAL A 37 -0.94 -6.19 0.97
CA VAL A 37 -2.09 -5.45 1.45
C VAL A 37 -3.30 -5.93 0.66
N THR A 38 -4.25 -6.54 1.35
CA THR A 38 -5.45 -7.12 0.74
C THR A 38 -6.70 -6.44 1.25
N THR A 39 -7.54 -5.96 0.34
CA THR A 39 -8.91 -5.51 0.61
C THR A 39 -9.88 -6.59 0.15
N PHE A 40 -10.99 -6.76 0.87
CA PHE A 40 -11.95 -7.84 0.61
C PHE A 40 -13.22 -7.32 -0.07
N PRO A 41 -13.90 -8.14 -0.91
CA PRO A 41 -15.19 -7.77 -1.48
C PRO A 41 -16.17 -7.30 -0.39
N GLY A 42 -16.89 -6.21 -0.66
CA GLY A 42 -17.83 -5.60 0.30
C GLY A 42 -17.19 -4.61 1.28
N TYR A 43 -15.86 -4.53 1.33
CA TYR A 43 -15.12 -3.51 2.09
C TYR A 43 -14.42 -2.48 1.21
N THR A 44 -14.59 -2.56 -0.11
CA THR A 44 -13.96 -1.73 -1.14
C THR A 44 -14.91 -1.64 -2.34
N ASP A 45 -14.78 -0.55 -3.08
CA ASP A 45 -15.49 -0.20 -4.31
C ASP A 45 -15.05 -1.04 -5.53
N GLU A 46 -13.83 -1.57 -5.54
CA GLU A 46 -13.26 -2.34 -6.66
C GLU A 46 -13.46 -3.86 -6.55
N GLY A 47 -14.29 -4.33 -5.60
CA GLY A 47 -14.62 -5.76 -5.46
C GLY A 47 -13.56 -6.61 -4.76
N GLY A 48 -12.57 -5.98 -4.13
CA GLY A 48 -11.46 -6.65 -3.43
C GLY A 48 -10.20 -6.71 -4.27
N VAL A 49 -9.08 -6.28 -3.71
CA VAL A 49 -7.79 -6.23 -4.41
C VAL A 49 -6.63 -6.55 -3.46
N SER A 50 -5.65 -7.29 -3.96
CA SER A 50 -4.38 -7.52 -3.29
C SER A 50 -3.27 -6.79 -4.03
N ARG A 51 -2.46 -6.04 -3.28
CA ARG A 51 -1.29 -5.31 -3.78
C ARG A 51 -0.08 -5.63 -2.92
N PHE A 52 1.09 -5.76 -3.55
CA PHE A 52 2.34 -5.95 -2.83
C PHE A 52 3.03 -4.61 -2.60
N VAL A 53 3.52 -4.39 -1.39
CA VAL A 53 4.45 -3.35 -1.01
C VAL A 53 5.84 -3.98 -0.92
N SER A 54 6.67 -3.73 -1.93
CA SER A 54 8.04 -4.24 -2.06
C SER A 54 8.78 -3.40 -3.10
N SER A 55 10.01 -3.00 -2.77
CA SER A 55 10.94 -2.32 -3.68
C SER A 55 11.59 -3.27 -4.69
N GLU A 56 11.66 -4.56 -4.37
CA GLU A 56 12.34 -5.59 -5.18
C GLU A 56 11.45 -6.27 -6.21
N ARG A 57 10.13 -6.11 -6.11
CA ARG A 57 9.16 -6.73 -7.02
C ARG A 57 8.79 -5.80 -8.18
N ASP A 58 8.81 -6.32 -9.40
CA ASP A 58 8.35 -5.60 -10.60
C ASP A 58 6.87 -5.17 -10.52
N ASP A 59 6.04 -5.92 -9.81
CA ASP A 59 4.61 -5.64 -9.56
C ASP A 59 4.35 -4.98 -8.19
N GLY A 60 5.41 -4.74 -7.40
CA GLY A 60 5.32 -4.19 -6.05
C GLY A 60 5.41 -2.66 -5.99
N TYR A 61 4.68 -2.06 -5.07
CA TYR A 61 4.83 -0.65 -4.76
C TYR A 61 5.89 -0.47 -3.68
N PRO A 62 6.81 0.50 -3.79
CA PRO A 62 7.78 0.77 -2.72
C PRO A 62 7.11 1.11 -1.38
N VAL A 63 5.97 1.81 -1.42
CA VAL A 63 5.27 2.30 -0.23
C VAL A 63 3.77 2.35 -0.47
N CYS A 64 3.00 2.14 0.61
CA CYS A 64 1.57 2.43 0.66
C CYS A 64 1.27 3.36 1.83
N PHE A 65 0.61 4.48 1.54
CA PHE A 65 0.14 5.43 2.53
C PHE A 65 -1.31 5.12 2.88
N VAL A 66 -1.60 4.98 4.17
CA VAL A 66 -2.97 4.85 4.67
C VAL A 66 -3.44 6.25 5.01
N GLU A 67 -4.40 6.77 4.25
CA GLU A 67 -4.97 8.10 4.42
C GLU A 67 -6.35 8.01 5.09
N SER A 68 -6.62 8.95 5.99
CA SER A 68 -7.94 9.16 6.55
C SER A 68 -8.84 9.79 5.49
N ASP A 69 -9.94 9.11 5.15
CA ASP A 69 -10.93 9.62 4.19
C ASP A 69 -11.49 11.01 4.59
N SER A 70 -11.76 11.20 5.89
CA SER A 70 -12.34 12.46 6.39
C SER A 70 -11.40 13.66 6.38
N THR A 71 -10.08 13.45 6.30
CA THR A 71 -9.10 14.53 6.41
C THR A 71 -8.09 14.58 5.27
N GLY A 72 -8.01 13.53 4.45
CA GLY A 72 -6.98 13.34 3.42
C GLY A 72 -5.56 13.21 3.97
N LYS A 73 -5.39 13.09 5.29
CA LYS A 73 -4.06 13.00 5.92
C LYS A 73 -3.60 11.57 6.02
N THR A 74 -2.32 11.34 5.77
CA THR A 74 -1.66 10.08 6.08
C THR A 74 -1.72 9.82 7.58
N VAL A 75 -2.33 8.69 7.96
CA VAL A 75 -2.43 8.22 9.35
C VAL A 75 -1.48 7.05 9.62
N ASP A 76 -1.09 6.31 8.59
CA ASP A 76 -0.11 5.23 8.68
C ASP A 76 0.65 5.05 7.35
N VAL A 77 1.81 4.40 7.40
CA VAL A 77 2.65 4.11 6.23
C VAL A 77 3.09 2.66 6.27
N ILE A 78 2.67 1.90 5.26
CA ILE A 78 3.08 0.52 5.05
C ILE A 78 4.30 0.54 4.14
N ARG A 79 5.43 0.02 4.65
CA ARG A 79 6.69 -0.12 3.93
C ARG A 79 7.11 -1.58 3.87
N ALA A 80 7.94 -1.89 2.88
CA ALA A 80 8.63 -3.16 2.81
C ALA A 80 9.57 -3.32 4.03
N GLY A 81 9.77 -4.55 4.48
CA GLY A 81 10.51 -4.90 5.70
C GLY A 81 11.98 -4.50 5.66
N ASP A 82 12.59 -4.37 4.48
CA ASP A 82 13.93 -3.80 4.27
C ASP A 82 14.02 -2.31 4.67
N GLN A 83 12.89 -1.59 4.71
CA GLN A 83 12.78 -0.21 5.17
C GLN A 83 12.32 -0.06 6.63
N LEU A 84 12.13 -1.17 7.35
CA LEU A 84 11.78 -1.20 8.78
C LEU A 84 13.01 -1.36 9.69
N ALA A 85 14.23 -1.25 9.14
CA ALA A 85 15.44 -1.31 9.94
C ALA A 85 15.41 -0.21 11.03
N PRO A 86 15.55 -0.58 12.32
CA PRO A 86 15.67 0.39 13.39
C PRO A 86 17.03 1.09 13.27
N GLU A 87 17.03 2.43 13.38
CA GLU A 87 18.22 3.17 13.80
C GLU A 87 18.56 2.84 15.27
#